data_AF-A0A7C5K6C8-F1
#
_entry.id   AF-A0A7C5K6C8-F1
#
_cell.length_a   1.000
_cell.length_b   1.000
_cell.length_c   1.000
_cell.angle_alpha   90.00
_cell.angle_beta   90.00
_cell.angle_gamma   90.00
#
_symmetry.space_group_name_H-M   'P 1'
#
loop_
_entity.id
_entity.type
_entity.pdbx_description
1 polymer ?
#
loop_
_entity_poly.entity_id
_entity_poly.type
_entity_poly.pdbx_seq_one_letter_code
_entity_poly.pdbx_strand_id
1 'polypeptide(L)'
;MAGKGENSLLERVIATIPPELKMTYQKVIRKGSDAHEVMRLYAAMHLWNQGLRQISFEEELDPYNAQGDEEKAYVDIYEATQNLYVECEKYPSKWKLYERARRIKERDRKARFVVAVQDRMGWFSGKLQGVADAVWVVSRSGQVQTWQVWVDERKKILESAIGRYTLKNLLEEYRRAEKEYAKIRELEFCEKLWWQTLLGKAAIQVFNQNIKWTEGLKLEGALSQHTKHAQQELQRIKAEITKQFLAVLNMPLSLSSPYHLSIKDDETITVTVDWDAWQWLSWKDHPNNPEQQEKSYQIMEKTINIELGIITNNLPKDPKHKKGALSIKDIDIEALRKEIKEITALVQQLTFTIQQQNPNYKKIPSFDVKLEVF
;
A
#
# COMPACT_ATOMS: atom_id res chain seq x y z
N MET A 1 -16.54 2.01 -18.08
CA MET A 1 -17.94 1.65 -17.74
C MET A 1 -17.87 0.96 -16.40
N ALA A 2 -18.50 1.54 -15.37
CA ALA A 2 -18.63 0.88 -14.06
C ALA A 2 -19.30 -0.48 -14.25
N GLY A 3 -18.79 -1.51 -13.57
CA GLY A 3 -19.36 -2.86 -13.60
C GLY A 3 -20.84 -2.81 -13.21
N LYS A 4 -21.71 -3.01 -14.21
CA LYS A 4 -23.14 -3.24 -13.99
C LYS A 4 -23.27 -4.61 -13.33
N GLY A 5 -23.48 -4.66 -12.02
CA GLY A 5 -23.83 -5.91 -11.34
C GLY A 5 -23.67 -5.94 -9.83
N GLU A 6 -22.81 -5.12 -9.23
CA GLU A 6 -22.60 -5.13 -7.78
C GLU A 6 -23.18 -3.88 -7.13
N ASN A 7 -24.02 -4.07 -6.11
CA ASN A 7 -24.51 -2.98 -5.25
C ASN A 7 -23.31 -2.11 -4.82
N SER A 8 -23.46 -0.80 -4.91
CA SER A 8 -22.42 0.15 -4.47
C SER A 8 -22.03 -0.11 -3.01
N LEU A 9 -20.80 0.25 -2.63
CA LEU A 9 -20.34 0.11 -1.23
C LEU A 9 -21.36 0.73 -0.25
N LEU A 10 -21.92 1.89 -0.59
CA LEU A 10 -22.94 2.58 0.20
C LEU A 10 -24.22 1.74 0.36
N GLU A 11 -24.76 1.18 -0.72
CA GLU A 11 -25.96 0.33 -0.66
C GLU A 11 -25.74 -0.91 0.21
N ARG A 12 -24.55 -1.51 0.13
CA ARG A 12 -24.18 -2.65 0.99
C ARG A 12 -24.13 -2.24 2.45
N VAL A 13 -23.52 -1.10 2.79
CA VAL A 13 -23.50 -0.60 4.16
C VAL A 13 -24.91 -0.30 4.68
N ILE A 14 -25.75 0.36 3.87
CA ILE A 14 -27.16 0.66 4.22
C ILE A 14 -27.99 -0.62 4.46
N ALA A 15 -27.62 -1.74 3.85
CA ALA A 15 -28.28 -3.03 4.11
C ALA A 15 -27.89 -3.64 5.46
N THR A 16 -26.73 -3.27 6.03
CA THR A 16 -26.20 -3.84 7.28
C THR A 16 -26.54 -3.04 8.53
N ILE A 17 -26.97 -1.78 8.39
CA ILE A 17 -27.30 -0.93 9.55
C ILE A 17 -28.64 -1.32 10.20
N PRO A 18 -28.79 -1.13 11.53
CA PRO A 18 -30.06 -1.36 12.23
C PRO A 18 -31.23 -0.58 11.62
N PRO A 19 -32.46 -1.15 11.57
CA PRO A 19 -33.62 -0.50 10.96
C PRO A 19 -33.91 0.91 11.49
N GLU A 20 -33.78 1.11 12.81
CA GLU A 20 -34.04 2.40 13.45
C GLU A 20 -33.03 3.46 12.99
N LEU A 21 -31.74 3.10 12.99
CA LEU A 21 -30.68 4.00 12.52
C LEU A 21 -30.82 4.31 11.02
N LYS A 22 -31.23 3.30 10.24
CA LYS A 22 -31.53 3.43 8.81
C LYS A 22 -32.66 4.43 8.56
N MET A 23 -33.73 4.38 9.34
CA MET A 23 -34.84 5.32 9.22
C MET A 23 -34.39 6.76 9.49
N THR A 24 -33.51 6.99 10.46
CA THR A 24 -32.96 8.33 10.72
C THR A 24 -32.07 8.79 9.57
N TYR A 25 -31.18 7.92 9.08
CA TYR A 25 -30.31 8.22 7.94
C TYR A 25 -31.11 8.53 6.66
N GLN A 26 -32.19 7.80 6.39
CA GLN A 26 -33.01 8.02 5.19
C GLN A 26 -33.76 9.36 5.18
N LYS A 27 -33.94 10.00 6.35
CA LYS A 27 -34.54 11.35 6.46
C LYS A 27 -33.55 12.47 6.13
N VAL A 28 -32.28 12.14 5.92
CA VAL A 28 -31.24 13.12 5.62
C VAL A 28 -31.46 13.74 4.23
N ILE A 29 -31.49 15.08 4.20
CA ILE A 29 -31.73 15.88 2.99
C ILE A 29 -30.43 16.07 2.19
N ARG A 30 -29.29 16.18 2.87
CA ARG A 30 -27.97 16.44 2.26
C ARG A 30 -27.17 15.15 2.17
N LYS A 31 -26.89 14.71 0.95
CA LYS A 31 -26.00 13.57 0.70
C LYS A 31 -24.69 14.08 0.13
N GLY A 32 -23.58 13.73 0.79
CA GLY A 32 -22.25 13.87 0.25
C GLY A 32 -21.93 12.77 -0.76
N SER A 33 -20.65 12.62 -1.09
CA SER A 33 -20.18 11.48 -1.88
C SER A 33 -20.37 10.16 -1.13
N ASP A 34 -20.56 9.04 -1.84
CA ASP A 34 -20.72 7.70 -1.26
C ASP A 34 -19.72 7.36 -0.16
N ALA A 35 -18.43 7.61 -0.34
CA ALA A 35 -17.44 7.34 0.71
C ALA A 35 -17.65 8.13 2.00
N HIS A 36 -18.09 9.38 1.87
CA HIS A 36 -18.37 10.23 3.01
C HIS A 36 -19.66 9.77 3.71
N GLU A 37 -20.68 9.36 2.97
CA GLU A 37 -21.88 8.71 3.52
C GLU A 37 -21.55 7.40 4.25
N VAL A 38 -20.73 6.54 3.64
CA VAL A 38 -20.26 5.29 4.27
C VAL A 38 -19.51 5.59 5.57
N MET A 39 -18.66 6.61 5.58
CA MET A 39 -17.92 7.01 6.78
C MET A 39 -18.84 7.51 7.89
N ARG A 40 -19.88 8.30 7.54
CA ARG A 40 -20.93 8.72 8.48
C ARG A 40 -21.68 7.51 9.06
N LEU A 41 -22.09 6.57 8.21
CA LEU A 41 -22.78 5.37 8.63
C LEU A 41 -21.93 4.51 9.57
N TYR A 42 -20.64 4.33 9.27
CA TYR A 42 -19.72 3.59 10.15
C TYR A 42 -19.49 4.29 11.48
N ALA A 43 -19.32 5.61 11.50
CA ALA A 43 -19.22 6.37 12.74
C ALA A 43 -20.51 6.28 13.58
N ALA A 44 -21.68 6.36 12.94
CA ALA A 44 -22.97 6.19 13.61
C ALA A 44 -23.18 4.76 14.13
N MET A 45 -22.80 3.74 13.36
CA MET A 45 -22.80 2.35 13.82
C MET A 45 -21.87 2.13 15.00
N HIS A 46 -20.72 2.80 15.04
CA HIS A 46 -19.80 2.72 16.17
C HIS A 46 -20.46 3.25 17.46
N LEU A 47 -21.11 4.41 17.39
CA LEU A 47 -21.91 4.95 18.49
C LEU A 47 -23.05 4.00 18.89
N TRP A 48 -23.75 3.44 17.91
CA TRP A 48 -24.80 2.46 18.14
C TRP A 48 -24.26 1.21 18.86
N ASN A 49 -23.11 0.69 18.45
CA ASN A 49 -22.51 -0.48 19.09
C ASN A 49 -22.05 -0.19 20.53
N GLN A 50 -21.82 1.07 20.88
CA GLN A 50 -21.54 1.53 22.25
C GLN A 50 -22.80 1.70 23.12
N GLY A 51 -24.00 1.43 22.58
CA GLY A 51 -25.26 1.58 23.31
C GLY A 51 -25.90 2.97 23.19
N LEU A 52 -25.31 3.89 22.41
CA LEU A 52 -25.87 5.21 22.17
C LEU A 52 -26.96 5.12 21.10
N ARG A 53 -28.16 5.64 21.39
CA ARG A 53 -29.35 5.45 20.54
C ARG A 53 -29.95 6.76 20.03
N GLN A 54 -29.66 7.89 20.67
CA GLN A 54 -30.19 9.20 20.28
C GLN A 54 -29.28 9.85 19.23
N ILE A 55 -29.17 9.20 18.07
CA ILE A 55 -28.28 9.59 16.97
C ILE A 55 -29.09 10.32 15.90
N SER A 56 -28.65 11.52 15.53
CA SER A 56 -29.13 12.32 14.41
C SER A 56 -28.02 12.53 13.38
N PHE A 57 -28.40 12.77 12.13
CA PHE A 57 -27.48 13.07 11.03
C PHE A 57 -27.76 14.47 10.49
N GLU A 58 -26.71 15.16 10.04
CA GLU A 58 -26.81 16.53 9.51
C GLU A 58 -27.55 17.46 10.48
N GLU A 59 -27.11 17.50 11.74
CA GLU A 59 -27.72 18.35 12.77
C GLU A 59 -27.31 19.80 12.53
N GLU A 60 -28.30 20.69 12.38
CA GLU A 60 -28.08 22.11 12.16
C GLU A 60 -27.50 22.74 13.43
N LEU A 61 -26.34 23.39 13.31
CA LEU A 61 -25.64 24.01 14.43
C LEU A 61 -26.28 25.32 14.86
N ASP A 62 -27.00 26.01 13.97
CA ASP A 62 -27.62 27.30 14.25
C ASP A 62 -28.98 27.45 13.53
N PRO A 63 -30.07 26.94 14.13
CA PRO A 63 -31.39 27.00 13.53
C PRO A 63 -32.04 28.39 13.57
N TYR A 64 -31.44 29.37 14.28
CA TYR A 64 -32.04 30.69 14.52
C TYR A 64 -31.33 31.84 13.78
N ASN A 65 -30.11 31.64 13.26
CA ASN A 65 -29.46 32.58 12.33
C ASN A 65 -29.97 32.45 10.88
N ALA A 66 -31.29 32.40 10.71
CA ALA A 66 -31.95 32.41 9.39
C ALA A 66 -32.12 33.83 8.79
N GLN A 67 -31.54 34.86 9.43
CA GLN A 67 -31.56 36.24 8.94
C GLN A 67 -30.20 36.63 8.35
N GLY A 68 -29.94 36.14 7.14
CA GLY A 68 -28.77 36.48 6.32
C GLY A 68 -28.32 35.29 5.49
N ASP A 69 -27.80 35.53 4.29
CA ASP A 69 -27.27 34.55 3.32
C ASP A 69 -26.03 33.75 3.82
N GLU A 70 -25.90 33.51 5.13
CA GLU A 70 -24.83 32.67 5.67
C GLU A 70 -25.18 31.19 5.48
N GLU A 71 -24.27 30.45 4.86
CA GLU A 71 -24.38 29.00 4.69
C GLU A 71 -24.67 28.32 6.03
N LYS A 72 -25.89 27.76 6.16
CA LYS A 72 -26.30 26.93 7.29
C LYS A 72 -25.20 25.92 7.64
N ALA A 73 -24.76 25.96 8.89
CA ALA A 73 -23.69 25.13 9.42
C ALA A 73 -24.27 23.83 10.00
N TYR A 74 -23.78 22.68 9.54
CA TYR A 74 -24.22 21.36 10.03
C TYR A 74 -23.07 20.60 10.70
N VAL A 75 -23.40 19.61 11.51
CA VAL A 75 -22.48 18.54 11.88
C VAL A 75 -22.99 17.23 11.30
N ASP A 76 -22.06 16.38 10.84
CA ASP A 76 -22.41 15.13 10.16
C ASP A 76 -23.25 14.19 11.04
N ILE A 77 -22.88 14.03 12.31
CA ILE A 77 -23.59 13.18 13.28
C ILE A 77 -23.64 13.89 14.63
N TYR A 78 -24.80 13.85 15.26
CA TYR A 78 -25.00 14.30 16.64
C TYR A 78 -25.57 13.17 17.49
N GLU A 79 -25.01 12.96 18.68
CA GLU A 79 -25.53 12.03 19.68
C GLU A 79 -25.92 12.80 20.94
N ALA A 80 -27.21 12.76 21.28
CA ALA A 80 -27.77 13.65 22.29
C ALA A 80 -27.50 13.21 23.74
N THR A 81 -27.28 11.91 24.00
CA THR A 81 -27.08 11.41 25.37
C THR A 81 -25.78 11.95 25.99
N GLN A 82 -24.72 12.06 25.18
CA GLN A 82 -23.41 12.54 25.63
C GLN A 82 -23.03 13.91 25.05
N ASN A 83 -23.94 14.58 24.34
CA ASN A 83 -23.67 15.80 23.58
C ASN A 83 -22.45 15.65 22.66
N LEU A 84 -22.42 14.56 21.90
CA LEU A 84 -21.30 14.23 21.03
C LEU A 84 -21.57 14.72 19.60
N TYR A 85 -20.65 15.51 19.07
CA TYR A 85 -20.70 16.08 17.73
C TYR A 85 -19.58 15.44 16.91
N VAL A 86 -19.92 14.63 15.91
CA VAL A 86 -18.93 13.93 15.08
C VAL A 86 -18.92 14.51 13.67
N GLU A 87 -17.77 15.04 13.26
CA GLU A 87 -17.51 15.51 11.88
C GLU A 87 -16.69 14.46 11.13
N CYS A 88 -17.14 14.08 9.94
CA CYS A 88 -16.56 13.06 9.07
C CYS A 88 -15.76 13.71 7.91
N GLU A 89 -14.43 13.73 8.01
CA GLU A 89 -13.56 14.38 7.03
C GLU A 89 -12.68 13.41 6.22
N LYS A 90 -12.84 13.42 4.89
CA LYS A 90 -11.94 12.68 3.99
C LYS A 90 -10.57 13.34 3.87
N TYR A 91 -10.53 14.67 3.91
CA TYR A 91 -9.31 15.48 3.87
C TYR A 91 -9.41 16.62 4.89
N PRO A 92 -9.06 16.37 6.16
CA PRO A 92 -9.31 17.32 7.23
C PRO A 92 -8.49 18.60 7.06
N SER A 93 -9.18 19.73 7.02
CA SER A 93 -8.58 21.07 7.16
C SER A 93 -8.61 21.51 8.61
N LYS A 94 -7.43 21.73 9.21
CA LYS A 94 -7.30 22.10 10.63
C LYS A 94 -8.08 23.38 10.96
N TRP A 95 -8.04 24.38 10.07
CA TRP A 95 -8.75 25.65 10.26
C TRP A 95 -10.28 25.48 10.23
N LYS A 96 -10.79 24.75 9.23
CA LYS A 96 -12.23 24.45 9.11
C LYS A 96 -12.75 23.74 10.36
N LEU A 97 -12.01 22.73 10.83
CA LEU A 97 -12.35 21.96 12.02
C LEU A 97 -12.27 22.81 13.30
N TYR A 98 -11.32 23.73 13.39
CA TYR A 98 -11.20 24.65 14.52
C TYR A 98 -12.39 25.59 14.61
N GLU A 99 -12.78 26.23 13.50
CA GLU A 99 -13.97 27.07 13.46
C GLU A 99 -15.24 26.27 13.77
N ARG A 100 -15.34 25.04 13.28
CA ARG A 100 -16.45 24.12 13.58
C ARG A 100 -16.53 23.83 15.08
N ALA A 101 -15.41 23.43 15.70
CA ALA A 101 -15.32 23.15 17.12
C ALA A 101 -15.71 24.39 17.96
N ARG A 102 -15.23 25.57 17.56
CA ARG A 102 -15.58 26.85 18.22
C ARG A 102 -17.08 27.10 18.20
N ARG A 103 -17.73 27.03 17.03
CA ARG A 103 -19.19 27.23 16.88
C ARG A 103 -20.01 26.24 17.72
N ILE A 104 -19.60 24.97 17.76
CA ILE A 104 -20.24 23.95 18.58
C ILE A 104 -20.15 24.31 20.07
N LYS A 105 -18.96 24.70 20.55
CA LYS A 105 -18.73 25.04 21.97
C LYS A 105 -19.40 26.36 22.38
N GLU A 106 -19.62 27.27 21.45
CA GLU A 106 -20.39 28.50 21.68
C GLU A 106 -21.87 28.21 21.91
N ARG A 107 -22.44 27.25 21.17
CA ARG A 107 -23.82 26.77 21.36
C ARG A 107 -23.97 25.90 22.61
N ASP A 108 -23.10 24.92 22.78
CA ASP A 108 -23.10 24.00 23.92
C ASP A 108 -21.70 23.86 24.50
N ARG A 109 -21.48 24.51 25.65
CA ARG A 109 -20.19 24.48 26.36
C ARG A 109 -19.79 23.08 26.82
N LYS A 110 -20.74 22.16 26.99
CA LYS A 110 -20.49 20.76 27.40
C LYS A 110 -20.34 19.82 26.22
N ALA A 111 -20.53 20.29 24.99
CA ALA A 111 -20.39 19.49 23.79
C ALA A 111 -19.02 18.82 23.71
N ARG A 112 -18.97 17.60 23.20
CA ARG A 112 -17.72 16.91 22.86
C ARG A 112 -17.61 16.82 21.35
N PHE A 113 -16.55 17.38 20.79
CA PHE A 113 -16.29 17.39 19.37
C PHE A 113 -15.35 16.25 18.98
N VAL A 114 -15.77 15.42 18.05
CA VAL A 114 -15.01 14.30 17.52
C VAL A 114 -14.81 14.50 16.04
N VAL A 115 -13.60 14.25 15.57
CA VAL A 115 -13.32 14.22 14.13
C VAL A 115 -13.06 12.78 13.71
N ALA A 116 -13.93 12.23 12.89
CA ALA A 116 -13.76 10.96 12.22
C ALA A 116 -13.08 11.18 10.87
N VAL A 117 -11.89 10.61 10.69
CA VAL A 117 -11.14 10.69 9.43
C VAL A 117 -11.11 9.35 8.72
N GLN A 118 -10.98 9.38 7.41
CA GLN A 118 -10.69 8.19 6.62
C GLN A 118 -9.29 7.64 6.96
N ASP A 119 -9.15 6.31 7.03
CA ASP A 119 -7.91 5.58 7.31
C ASP A 119 -6.66 6.05 6.54
N ARG A 120 -6.79 6.39 5.26
CA ARG A 120 -5.70 7.01 4.47
C ARG A 120 -5.08 8.25 5.14
N MET A 121 -5.88 9.02 5.87
CA MET A 121 -5.45 10.21 6.59
C MET A 121 -5.07 9.94 8.04
N GLY A 122 -5.15 8.68 8.50
CA GLY A 122 -4.91 8.28 9.88
C GLY A 122 -3.56 8.79 10.40
N TRP A 123 -2.47 8.57 9.66
CA TRP A 123 -1.14 9.06 10.04
C TRP A 123 -1.07 10.57 10.26
N PHE A 124 -1.78 11.34 9.43
CA PHE A 124 -1.77 12.81 9.48
C PHE A 124 -2.78 13.39 10.47
N SER A 125 -3.71 12.58 10.96
CA SER A 125 -4.81 13.04 11.82
C SER A 125 -4.41 13.28 13.27
N GLY A 126 -3.23 12.82 13.71
CA GLY A 126 -2.68 13.15 15.03
C GLY A 126 -2.56 14.66 15.28
N LYS A 127 -2.33 15.46 14.22
CA LYS A 127 -2.29 16.93 14.31
C LYS A 127 -3.63 17.58 14.68
N LEU A 128 -4.72 16.82 14.65
CA LEU A 128 -6.08 17.25 14.98
C LEU A 128 -6.43 17.06 16.47
N GLN A 129 -5.59 16.37 17.25
CA GLN A 129 -5.79 16.17 18.69
C GLN A 129 -5.84 17.48 19.50
N GLY A 130 -5.36 18.59 18.94
CA GLY A 130 -5.49 19.93 19.55
C GLY A 130 -6.72 20.73 19.08
N VAL A 131 -7.55 20.16 18.20
CA VAL A 131 -8.76 20.80 17.65
C VAL A 131 -10.02 20.08 18.10
N ALA A 132 -9.96 18.76 18.26
CA ALA A 132 -11.08 17.92 18.66
C ALA A 132 -10.82 17.26 20.01
N ASP A 133 -11.90 17.00 20.76
CA ASP A 133 -11.84 16.26 22.02
C ASP A 133 -11.45 14.78 21.78
N ALA A 134 -11.77 14.24 20.60
CA ALA A 134 -11.22 12.97 20.12
C ALA A 134 -11.04 12.94 18.60
N VAL A 135 -10.10 12.12 18.15
CA VAL A 135 -9.88 11.82 16.73
C VAL A 135 -10.10 10.34 16.52
N TRP A 136 -11.03 10.02 15.63
CA TRP A 136 -11.31 8.66 15.21
C TRP A 136 -10.80 8.41 13.80
N VAL A 137 -10.31 7.21 13.57
CA VAL A 137 -9.95 6.72 12.26
C VAL A 137 -10.96 5.66 11.86
N VAL A 138 -11.62 5.89 10.74
CA VAL A 138 -12.61 4.99 10.14
C VAL A 138 -11.91 4.21 9.04
N SER A 139 -11.91 2.89 9.16
CA SER A 139 -11.35 1.99 8.16
C SER A 139 -12.40 1.56 7.14
N ARG A 140 -11.93 1.12 5.97
CA ARG A 140 -12.81 0.53 4.94
C ARG A 140 -13.70 -0.61 5.44
N SER A 141 -13.21 -1.42 6.38
CA SER A 141 -13.95 -2.56 6.95
C SER A 141 -15.08 -2.14 7.91
N GLY A 142 -15.24 -0.84 8.18
CA GLY A 142 -16.22 -0.31 9.13
C GLY A 142 -15.72 -0.26 10.56
N GLN A 143 -14.50 -0.69 10.83
CA GLN A 143 -13.89 -0.54 12.15
C GLN A 143 -13.55 0.94 12.38
N VAL A 144 -14.01 1.47 13.52
CA VAL A 144 -13.75 2.83 13.99
C VAL A 144 -12.92 2.75 15.27
N GLN A 145 -11.77 3.43 15.29
CA GLN A 145 -10.83 3.38 16.39
C GLN A 145 -10.36 4.78 16.76
N THR A 146 -9.87 4.96 17.98
CA THR A 146 -9.10 6.16 18.31
C THR A 146 -7.82 6.19 17.48
N TRP A 147 -7.33 7.39 17.17
CA TRP A 147 -6.10 7.56 16.39
C TRP A 147 -4.91 6.75 16.96
N GLN A 148 -4.74 6.75 18.28
CA GLN A 148 -3.62 6.05 18.93
C GLN A 148 -3.70 4.53 18.71
N VAL A 149 -4.88 3.94 18.93
CA VAL A 149 -5.09 2.49 18.72
C VAL A 149 -4.86 2.12 17.25
N TRP A 150 -5.38 2.93 16.33
CA TRP A 150 -5.16 2.73 14.90
C TRP A 150 -3.66 2.79 14.53
N VAL A 151 -2.91 3.75 15.08
CA VAL A 151 -1.46 3.88 14.86
C VAL A 151 -0.73 2.63 15.34
N ASP A 152 -1.04 2.16 16.55
CA ASP A 152 -0.34 1.03 17.16
C ASP A 152 -0.63 -0.28 16.42
N GLU A 153 -1.88 -0.51 16.01
CA GLU A 153 -2.23 -1.66 15.18
C GLU A 153 -1.57 -1.61 13.81
N ARG A 154 -1.56 -0.44 13.17
CA ARG A 154 -0.98 -0.30 11.83
C ARG A 154 0.53 -0.49 11.84
N LYS A 155 1.22 -0.03 12.89
CA LYS A 155 2.64 -0.33 13.11
C LYS A 155 2.87 -1.83 13.23
N LYS A 156 2.10 -2.54 14.06
CA LYS A 156 2.24 -4.00 14.21
C LYS A 156 2.04 -4.75 12.89
N ILE A 157 1.04 -4.38 12.10
CA ILE A 157 0.79 -4.97 10.78
C ILE A 157 2.04 -4.79 9.90
N LEU A 158 2.53 -3.56 9.77
CA LEU A 158 3.66 -3.26 8.91
C LEU A 158 4.99 -3.84 9.42
N GLU A 159 5.22 -3.87 10.73
CA GLU A 159 6.36 -4.56 11.36
C GLU A 159 6.34 -6.07 11.06
N SER A 160 5.16 -6.70 11.11
CA SER A 160 5.00 -8.11 10.74
C SER A 160 5.29 -8.39 9.25
N ALA A 161 5.10 -7.39 8.39
CA ALA A 161 5.47 -7.46 6.97
C ALA A 161 6.98 -7.55 6.78
N ILE A 162 7.71 -6.73 7.56
CA ILE A 162 9.15 -6.56 7.46
C ILE A 162 9.88 -7.73 8.13
N GLY A 163 9.40 -8.20 9.28
CA GLY A 163 10.01 -9.28 10.08
C GLY A 163 9.95 -10.68 9.48
N ARG A 164 9.72 -10.84 8.17
CA ARG A 164 9.74 -12.15 7.52
C ARG A 164 11.17 -12.64 7.34
N TYR A 165 11.69 -13.33 8.36
CA TYR A 165 12.91 -14.17 8.31
C TYR A 165 13.01 -15.04 7.05
N THR A 166 11.86 -15.41 6.47
CA THR A 166 11.75 -16.18 5.22
C THR A 166 12.40 -15.49 4.02
N LEU A 167 12.26 -14.16 3.84
CA LEU A 167 12.80 -13.48 2.65
C LEU A 167 14.33 -13.44 2.68
N LYS A 168 14.92 -13.20 3.86
CA LYS A 168 16.37 -13.21 4.05
C LYS A 168 16.97 -14.59 3.73
N ASN A 169 16.35 -15.65 4.25
CA ASN A 169 16.79 -17.02 3.98
C ASN A 169 16.71 -17.36 2.49
N LEU A 170 15.60 -16.99 1.82
CA LEU A 170 15.44 -17.20 0.38
C LEU A 170 16.48 -16.42 -0.44
N LEU A 171 16.83 -15.19 -0.05
CA LEU A 171 17.88 -14.40 -0.70
C LEU A 171 19.27 -15.02 -0.52
N GLU A 172 19.57 -15.55 0.66
CA GLU A 172 20.82 -16.28 0.90
C GLU A 172 20.88 -17.59 0.10
N GLU A 173 19.77 -18.32 0.02
CA GLU A 173 19.62 -19.53 -0.78
C GLU A 173 19.81 -19.23 -2.28
N TYR A 174 19.20 -18.16 -2.78
CA TYR A 174 19.39 -17.70 -4.16
C TYR A 174 20.86 -17.38 -4.46
N ARG A 175 21.56 -16.66 -3.58
CA ARG A 175 22.99 -16.35 -3.75
C ARG A 175 23.86 -17.61 -3.76
N ARG A 176 23.50 -18.65 -3.01
CA ARG A 176 24.19 -19.94 -3.02
C ARG A 176 23.93 -20.69 -4.33
N ALA A 177 22.66 -20.80 -4.73
CA ALA A 177 22.24 -21.44 -5.97
C ALA A 177 22.84 -20.76 -7.22
N GLU A 178 22.96 -19.43 -7.23
CA GLU A 178 23.59 -18.67 -8.31
C GLU A 178 25.07 -18.99 -8.47
N LYS A 179 25.81 -19.08 -7.35
CA LYS A 179 27.23 -19.49 -7.37
C LYS A 179 27.40 -20.93 -7.85
N GLU A 180 26.54 -21.83 -7.40
CA GLU A 180 26.56 -23.22 -7.79
C GLU A 180 26.25 -23.39 -9.29
N TYR A 181 25.20 -22.72 -9.78
CA TYR A 181 24.86 -22.67 -11.20
C TYR A 181 26.02 -22.15 -12.06
N ALA A 182 26.68 -21.06 -11.64
CA ALA A 182 27.82 -20.51 -12.36
C ALA A 182 28.97 -21.53 -12.47
N LYS A 183 29.27 -22.25 -11.38
CA LYS A 183 30.30 -23.29 -11.34
C LYS A 183 29.96 -24.49 -12.24
N ILE A 184 28.72 -24.97 -12.19
CA ILE A 184 28.27 -26.11 -13.04
C ILE A 184 28.32 -25.71 -14.52
N ARG A 185 27.90 -24.48 -14.85
CA ARG A 185 27.93 -23.95 -16.21
C ARG A 185 29.36 -23.83 -16.77
N GLU A 186 30.30 -23.40 -15.94
CA GLU A 186 31.72 -23.36 -16.31
C GLU A 186 32.29 -24.76 -16.57
N LEU A 187 31.95 -25.73 -15.72
CA LEU A 187 32.34 -27.13 -15.93
C LEU A 187 31.73 -27.71 -17.20
N GLU A 188 30.45 -27.46 -17.49
CA GLU A 188 29.79 -27.89 -18.73
C GLU A 188 30.48 -27.28 -19.97
N PHE A 189 30.90 -26.00 -19.89
CA PHE A 189 31.64 -25.35 -20.96
C PHE A 189 33.00 -26.04 -21.19
N CYS A 190 33.75 -26.33 -20.13
CA CYS A 190 35.01 -27.06 -20.22
C CYS A 190 34.84 -28.48 -20.78
N GLU A 191 33.79 -29.19 -20.37
CA GLU A 191 33.45 -30.52 -20.90
C GLU A 191 33.16 -30.46 -22.41
N LYS A 192 32.33 -29.50 -22.84
CA LYS A 192 32.05 -29.28 -24.27
C LYS A 192 33.30 -28.94 -25.07
N LEU A 193 34.15 -28.05 -24.54
CA LEU A 193 35.41 -27.67 -25.19
C LEU A 193 36.37 -28.86 -25.31
N TRP A 194 36.46 -29.69 -24.27
CA TRP A 194 37.28 -30.91 -24.28
C TRP A 194 36.79 -31.90 -25.34
N TRP A 195 35.49 -32.17 -25.39
CA TRP A 195 34.90 -33.05 -26.41
C TRP A 195 35.12 -32.50 -27.83
N GLN A 196 34.93 -31.20 -28.04
CA GLN A 196 35.20 -30.56 -29.33
C GLN A 196 36.67 -30.69 -29.73
N THR A 197 37.59 -30.51 -28.77
CA THR A 197 39.03 -30.65 -29.01
C THR A 197 39.40 -32.10 -29.36
N LEU A 198 38.81 -33.08 -28.67
CA LEU A 198 39.02 -34.49 -28.93
C LEU A 198 38.50 -34.87 -30.33
N LEU A 199 37.29 -34.42 -30.68
CA LEU A 199 36.72 -34.60 -32.03
C LEU A 199 37.60 -33.95 -33.11
N GLY A 200 38.09 -32.73 -32.87
CA GLY A 200 39.00 -32.05 -33.79
C GLY A 200 40.31 -32.82 -34.01
N LYS A 201 40.93 -33.32 -32.92
CA LYS A 201 42.13 -34.18 -33.02
C LYS A 201 41.85 -35.49 -33.75
N ALA A 202 40.74 -36.14 -33.46
CA ALA A 202 40.32 -37.37 -34.16
C ALA A 202 40.08 -37.11 -35.65
N ALA A 203 39.39 -36.02 -36.01
CA ALA A 203 39.15 -35.63 -37.40
C ALA A 203 40.46 -35.34 -38.16
N ILE A 204 41.44 -34.70 -37.51
CA ILE A 204 42.78 -34.47 -38.09
C ILE A 204 43.53 -35.79 -38.29
N GLN A 205 43.50 -36.70 -37.30
CA GLN A 205 44.18 -38.00 -37.39
C GLN A 205 43.59 -38.92 -38.46
N VAL A 206 42.28 -38.84 -38.71
CA VAL A 206 41.59 -39.67 -39.72
C VAL A 206 41.84 -39.18 -41.16
N PHE A 207 42.49 -38.03 -41.36
CA PHE A 207 42.93 -37.43 -42.64
C PHE A 207 41.87 -37.37 -43.78
N ASN A 208 41.44 -36.13 -44.08
CA ASN A 208 40.93 -35.68 -45.39
C ASN A 208 39.52 -36.05 -45.89
N GLN A 209 38.60 -36.60 -45.09
CA GLN A 209 37.20 -36.74 -45.55
C GLN A 209 36.17 -36.16 -44.57
N ASN A 210 35.62 -35.00 -44.96
CA ASN A 210 34.39 -34.36 -44.50
C ASN A 210 34.22 -34.15 -42.99
N ILE A 211 34.67 -32.99 -42.48
CA ILE A 211 34.32 -32.46 -41.14
C ILE A 211 32.80 -32.41 -40.88
N LYS A 212 31.97 -32.42 -41.94
CA LYS A 212 30.50 -32.40 -41.88
C LYS A 212 29.86 -33.49 -41.01
N TRP A 213 30.49 -34.66 -40.81
CA TRP A 213 29.89 -35.68 -39.92
C TRP A 213 29.96 -35.27 -38.44
N THR A 214 30.91 -34.42 -38.06
CA THR A 214 31.02 -33.91 -36.68
C THR A 214 30.00 -32.81 -36.38
N GLU A 215 29.46 -32.12 -37.39
CA GLU A 215 28.45 -31.06 -37.24
C GLU A 215 27.09 -31.59 -36.75
N GLY A 216 26.82 -32.89 -36.93
CA GLY A 216 25.60 -33.55 -36.44
C GLY A 216 25.70 -34.16 -35.04
N LEU A 217 26.91 -34.24 -34.46
CA LEU A 217 27.10 -34.82 -33.13
C LEU A 217 26.72 -33.80 -32.05
N LYS A 218 25.50 -33.94 -31.52
CA LYS A 218 25.11 -33.27 -30.28
C LYS A 218 25.92 -33.86 -29.12
N LEU A 219 27.00 -33.18 -28.76
CA LEU A 219 27.75 -33.43 -27.53
C LEU A 219 26.91 -32.94 -26.34
N GLU A 220 25.91 -33.73 -25.93
CA GLU A 220 25.26 -33.57 -24.63
C GLU A 220 26.12 -34.28 -23.58
N GLY A 221 27.03 -33.50 -22.98
CA GLY A 221 27.79 -33.94 -21.81
C GLY A 221 26.89 -34.20 -20.60
N ALA A 222 27.38 -35.01 -19.65
CA ALA A 222 26.62 -35.35 -18.44
C ALA A 222 26.24 -34.09 -17.63
N LEU A 223 27.05 -33.04 -17.73
CA LEU A 223 26.81 -31.77 -17.03
C LEU A 223 25.64 -30.97 -17.61
N SER A 224 25.17 -31.25 -18.83
CA SER A 224 24.07 -30.49 -19.42
C SER A 224 22.74 -30.68 -18.68
N GLN A 225 22.49 -31.89 -18.16
CA GLN A 225 21.33 -32.14 -17.29
C GLN A 225 21.46 -31.43 -15.95
N HIS A 226 22.66 -31.40 -15.37
CA HIS A 226 22.92 -30.68 -14.12
C HIS A 226 22.78 -29.17 -14.28
N THR A 227 23.24 -28.58 -15.39
CA THR A 227 23.03 -27.15 -15.69
C THR A 227 21.55 -26.82 -15.82
N LYS A 228 20.78 -27.64 -16.55
CA LYS A 228 19.31 -27.46 -16.68
C LYS A 228 18.61 -27.51 -15.33
N HIS A 229 18.94 -28.49 -14.49
CA HIS A 229 18.37 -28.62 -13.15
C HIS A 229 18.72 -27.43 -12.26
N ALA A 230 20.00 -27.02 -12.23
CA ALA A 230 20.44 -25.85 -11.46
C ALA A 230 19.77 -24.55 -11.95
N GLN A 231 19.56 -24.41 -13.26
CA GLN A 231 18.82 -23.27 -13.82
C GLN A 231 17.35 -23.28 -13.38
N GLN A 232 16.68 -24.44 -13.41
CA GLN A 232 15.29 -24.58 -12.97
C GLN A 232 15.16 -24.24 -11.48
N GLU A 233 16.08 -24.72 -10.65
CA GLU A 233 16.10 -24.42 -9.21
C GLU A 233 16.30 -22.93 -8.93
N LEU A 234 17.18 -22.27 -9.68
CA LEU A 234 17.38 -20.82 -9.58
C LEU A 234 16.12 -20.04 -9.96
N GLN A 235 15.41 -20.46 -11.01
CA GLN A 235 14.11 -19.84 -11.37
C GLN A 235 13.04 -20.09 -10.30
N ARG A 236 12.99 -21.30 -9.72
CA ARG A 236 12.07 -21.64 -8.63
C ARG A 236 12.28 -20.73 -7.41
N ILE A 237 13.52 -20.58 -6.96
CA ILE A 237 13.85 -19.71 -5.81
C ILE A 237 13.52 -18.25 -6.14
N LYS A 238 13.86 -17.78 -7.35
CA LYS A 238 13.54 -16.42 -7.81
C LYS A 238 12.04 -16.14 -7.83
N ALA A 239 11.23 -17.07 -8.30
CA ALA A 239 9.78 -16.94 -8.30
C ALA A 239 9.22 -16.82 -6.88
N GLU A 240 9.70 -17.65 -5.93
CA GLU A 240 9.28 -17.58 -4.54
C GLU A 240 9.72 -16.27 -3.86
N ILE A 241 10.95 -15.78 -4.12
CA ILE A 241 11.40 -14.45 -3.66
C ILE A 241 10.46 -13.37 -4.18
N THR A 242 10.12 -13.39 -5.46
CA THR A 242 9.28 -12.38 -6.10
C THR A 242 7.88 -12.38 -5.47
N LYS A 243 7.31 -13.56 -5.24
CA LYS A 243 6.01 -13.73 -4.58
C LYS A 243 6.01 -13.19 -3.15
N GLN A 244 7.03 -13.53 -2.36
CA GLN A 244 7.16 -13.03 -0.98
C GLN A 244 7.36 -11.52 -0.97
N PHE A 245 8.16 -10.99 -1.90
CA PHE A 245 8.39 -9.57 -2.02
C PHE A 245 7.10 -8.80 -2.35
N LEU A 246 6.31 -9.28 -3.31
CA LEU A 246 5.00 -8.68 -3.59
C LEU A 246 4.05 -8.74 -2.40
N ALA A 247 4.05 -9.82 -1.62
CA ALA A 247 3.24 -9.89 -0.41
C ALA A 247 3.64 -8.80 0.62
N VAL A 248 4.94 -8.51 0.74
CA VAL A 248 5.44 -7.42 1.58
C VAL A 248 5.00 -6.05 1.05
N LEU A 249 5.06 -5.81 -0.26
CA LEU A 249 4.62 -4.55 -0.87
C LEU A 249 3.10 -4.34 -0.85
N ASN A 250 2.34 -5.41 -1.03
CA ASN A 250 0.90 -5.34 -1.03
C ASN A 250 0.32 -5.06 0.36
N MET A 251 1.06 -5.34 1.43
CA MET A 251 0.63 -5.01 2.78
C MET A 251 0.43 -3.49 2.98
N PRO A 252 1.44 -2.60 2.81
CA PRO A 252 1.22 -1.16 2.88
C PRO A 252 0.26 -0.64 1.80
N LEU A 253 0.26 -1.22 0.60
CA LEU A 253 -0.67 -0.81 -0.45
C LEU A 253 -2.13 -1.04 -0.05
N SER A 254 -2.46 -2.23 0.46
CA SER A 254 -3.83 -2.60 0.87
C SER A 254 -4.42 -1.68 1.94
N LEU A 255 -3.56 -0.95 2.65
CA LEU A 255 -3.93 -0.08 3.74
C LEU A 255 -4.25 1.36 3.33
N SER A 256 -3.80 1.81 2.15
CA SER A 256 -3.85 3.23 1.74
C SER A 256 -4.05 3.46 0.23
N SER A 257 -4.13 2.39 -0.55
CA SER A 257 -4.22 2.41 -2.01
C SER A 257 -5.23 1.35 -2.46
N PRO A 258 -6.00 1.60 -3.54
CA PRO A 258 -6.84 0.58 -4.15
C PRO A 258 -6.03 -0.33 -5.08
N TYR A 259 -4.75 -0.06 -5.28
CA TYR A 259 -3.90 -0.85 -6.17
C TYR A 259 -3.31 -2.05 -5.46
N HIS A 260 -3.23 -3.16 -6.19
CA HIS A 260 -2.61 -4.40 -5.76
C HIS A 260 -1.70 -4.95 -6.86
N LEU A 261 -0.52 -5.42 -6.46
CA LEU A 261 0.46 -6.04 -7.35
C LEU A 261 0.19 -7.55 -7.44
N SER A 262 0.19 -8.09 -8.66
CA SER A 262 0.00 -9.52 -8.92
C SER A 262 1.02 -10.02 -9.94
N ILE A 263 1.28 -11.32 -9.96
CA ILE A 263 2.16 -11.98 -10.94
C ILE A 263 1.30 -12.82 -11.86
N LYS A 264 1.49 -12.67 -13.17
CA LYS A 264 0.89 -13.53 -14.19
C LYS A 264 1.74 -14.80 -14.41
N ASP A 265 1.17 -15.77 -15.12
CA ASP A 265 1.85 -17.04 -15.44
C ASP A 265 3.15 -16.87 -16.24
N ASP A 266 3.31 -15.75 -16.95
CA ASP A 266 4.52 -15.36 -17.68
C ASP A 266 5.55 -14.59 -16.83
N GLU A 267 5.40 -14.62 -15.51
CA GLU A 267 6.22 -13.91 -14.51
C GLU A 267 6.14 -12.37 -14.62
N THR A 268 5.20 -11.82 -15.39
CA THR A 268 5.01 -10.36 -15.46
C THR A 268 4.25 -9.85 -14.24
N ILE A 269 4.76 -8.76 -13.65
CA ILE A 269 4.08 -8.06 -12.56
C ILE A 269 3.02 -7.15 -13.16
N THR A 270 1.78 -7.27 -12.68
CA THR A 270 0.66 -6.44 -13.12
C THR A 270 -0.06 -5.79 -11.95
N VAL A 271 -0.61 -4.61 -12.22
CA VAL A 271 -1.40 -3.83 -11.26
C VAL A 271 -2.87 -4.14 -11.47
N THR A 272 -3.52 -4.52 -10.39
CA THR A 272 -4.96 -4.73 -10.30
C THR A 272 -5.56 -3.67 -9.39
N VAL A 273 -6.87 -3.44 -9.52
CA VAL A 273 -7.60 -2.43 -8.74
C VAL A 273 -8.69 -3.09 -7.93
N ASP A 274 -8.64 -2.88 -6.62
CA ASP A 274 -9.70 -3.18 -5.68
C ASP A 274 -10.75 -2.07 -5.76
N TRP A 275 -11.89 -2.39 -6.38
CA TRP A 275 -12.97 -1.43 -6.64
C TRP A 275 -13.62 -0.91 -5.36
N ASP A 276 -13.67 -1.71 -4.31
CA ASP A 276 -14.21 -1.30 -3.01
C ASP A 276 -13.28 -0.29 -2.34
N ALA A 277 -11.97 -0.53 -2.39
CA ALA A 277 -10.98 0.44 -1.94
C ALA A 277 -11.02 1.72 -2.79
N TRP A 278 -11.24 1.60 -4.10
CA TRP A 278 -11.32 2.75 -5.00
C TRP A 278 -12.54 3.64 -4.68
N GLN A 279 -13.70 3.01 -4.46
CA GLN A 279 -14.93 3.70 -4.04
C GLN A 279 -14.75 4.33 -2.65
N TRP A 280 -14.20 3.58 -1.69
CA TRP A 280 -13.91 4.08 -0.35
C TRP A 280 -13.02 5.32 -0.39
N LEU A 281 -11.91 5.29 -1.15
CA LEU A 281 -10.99 6.42 -1.25
C LEU A 281 -11.52 7.59 -2.09
N SER A 282 -12.70 7.46 -2.70
CA SER A 282 -13.29 8.45 -3.62
C SER A 282 -12.35 8.87 -4.74
N TRP A 283 -11.57 7.95 -5.28
CA TRP A 283 -10.67 8.28 -6.37
C TRP A 283 -11.46 8.58 -7.64
N LYS A 284 -10.95 9.50 -8.46
CA LYS A 284 -11.59 9.91 -9.72
C LYS A 284 -10.89 9.33 -10.95
N ASP A 285 -9.63 8.92 -10.78
CA ASP A 285 -8.81 8.41 -11.87
C ASP A 285 -9.09 6.93 -12.10
N HIS A 286 -9.55 6.60 -13.30
CA HIS A 286 -9.77 5.23 -13.76
C HIS A 286 -8.45 4.69 -14.34
N PRO A 287 -8.03 3.44 -14.06
CA PRO A 287 -6.75 2.89 -14.53
C PRO A 287 -6.74 2.45 -16.02
N ASN A 288 -7.69 2.88 -16.85
CA ASN A 288 -7.91 2.29 -18.18
C ASN A 288 -7.13 2.94 -19.34
N ASN A 289 -6.34 3.99 -19.08
CA ASN A 289 -5.47 4.62 -20.08
C ASN A 289 -3.98 4.37 -19.72
N PRO A 290 -3.10 4.03 -20.67
CA PRO A 290 -1.65 3.94 -20.45
C PRO A 290 -1.03 5.13 -19.69
N GLU A 291 -1.47 6.37 -19.95
CA GLU A 291 -1.01 7.55 -19.20
C GLU A 291 -1.48 7.56 -17.73
N GLN A 292 -2.57 6.86 -17.43
CA GLN A 292 -3.12 6.70 -16.07
C GLN A 292 -2.49 5.49 -15.34
N GLN A 293 -1.96 4.50 -16.07
CA GLN A 293 -1.15 3.42 -15.48
C GLN A 293 0.15 3.98 -14.87
N GLU A 294 0.82 4.90 -15.56
CA GLU A 294 1.99 5.61 -15.04
C GLU A 294 1.69 6.33 -13.71
N LYS A 295 0.57 7.07 -13.66
CA LYS A 295 0.10 7.72 -12.43
C LYS A 295 -0.21 6.69 -11.33
N SER A 296 -0.73 5.52 -11.68
CA SER A 296 -1.03 4.44 -10.73
C SER A 296 0.24 3.94 -10.05
N TYR A 297 1.33 3.72 -10.82
CA TYR A 297 2.64 3.34 -10.26
C TYR A 297 3.23 4.40 -9.34
N GLN A 298 3.17 5.68 -9.72
CA GLN A 298 3.65 6.78 -8.88
C GLN A 298 2.88 6.87 -7.56
N ILE A 299 1.56 6.64 -7.59
CA ILE A 299 0.74 6.63 -6.38
C ILE A 299 1.10 5.44 -5.49
N MET A 300 1.28 4.23 -6.06
CA MET A 300 1.70 3.06 -5.30
C MET A 300 3.05 3.26 -4.63
N GLU A 301 4.05 3.74 -5.37
CA GLU A 301 5.39 4.03 -4.85
C GLU A 301 5.31 5.05 -3.71
N LYS A 302 4.55 6.14 -3.90
CA LYS A 302 4.34 7.14 -2.86
C LYS A 302 3.68 6.55 -1.62
N THR A 303 2.67 5.70 -1.78
CA THR A 303 1.99 5.03 -0.66
C THR A 303 2.95 4.12 0.10
N ILE A 304 3.70 3.26 -0.60
CA ILE A 304 4.70 2.38 -0.01
C ILE A 304 5.73 3.21 0.77
N ASN A 305 6.26 4.27 0.16
CA ASN A 305 7.25 5.15 0.78
C ASN A 305 6.71 5.88 2.02
N ILE A 306 5.43 6.27 2.03
CA ILE A 306 4.82 6.89 3.22
C ILE A 306 4.67 5.87 4.33
N GLU A 307 4.04 4.72 4.06
CA GLU A 307 3.75 3.69 5.08
C GLU A 307 5.05 3.11 5.67
N LEU A 308 6.03 2.77 4.82
CA LEU A 308 7.33 2.27 5.27
C LEU A 308 8.22 3.38 5.84
N GLY A 309 8.14 4.60 5.30
CA GLY A 309 8.87 5.78 5.78
C GLY A 309 8.51 6.16 7.21
N ILE A 310 7.24 6.01 7.58
CA ILE A 310 6.75 6.30 8.93
C ILE A 310 7.32 5.33 9.96
N ILE A 311 7.49 4.06 9.62
CA ILE A 311 8.01 3.04 10.55
C ILE A 311 9.54 3.07 10.63
N THR A 312 10.20 3.48 9.56
CA THR A 312 11.66 3.64 9.53
C THR A 312 12.19 4.91 10.16
N ASN A 313 11.31 5.82 10.61
CA ASN A 313 11.65 7.20 10.97
C ASN A 313 12.29 8.01 9.82
N ASN A 314 12.12 7.60 8.57
CA ASN A 314 12.44 8.37 7.37
C ASN A 314 11.16 8.96 6.77
N LEU A 315 10.44 9.77 7.56
CA LEU A 315 9.45 10.67 6.97
C LEU A 315 10.18 11.52 5.92
N PRO A 316 9.67 11.65 4.67
CA PRO A 316 9.99 12.81 3.88
C PRO A 316 9.51 14.00 4.70
N LYS A 317 10.47 14.73 5.28
CA LYS A 317 10.20 15.99 5.96
C LYS A 317 9.45 16.85 4.95
N ASP A 318 8.25 17.25 5.31
CA ASP A 318 7.57 18.38 4.68
C ASP A 318 8.61 19.52 4.49
N PRO A 319 8.75 20.16 3.32
CA PRO A 319 9.94 20.94 2.95
C PRO A 319 10.23 22.17 3.81
N LYS A 320 9.47 22.43 4.88
CA LYS A 320 9.50 23.72 5.59
C LYS A 320 9.78 23.72 7.08
N HIS A 321 9.87 22.62 7.83
CA HIS A 321 10.18 22.75 9.27
C HIS A 321 11.20 21.78 9.87
N LYS A 322 12.17 22.40 10.55
CA LYS A 322 13.22 21.82 11.40
C LYS A 322 12.64 21.20 12.67
N LYS A 323 13.25 20.08 13.05
CA LYS A 323 13.45 19.49 14.40
C LYS A 323 12.28 19.48 15.39
N GLY A 324 11.83 18.27 15.71
CA GLY A 324 11.20 17.89 16.98
C GLY A 324 11.29 16.38 17.12
N ALA A 325 12.22 15.90 17.96
CA ALA A 325 12.54 14.49 18.11
C ALA A 325 11.59 13.81 19.12
N LEU A 326 11.09 12.63 18.77
CA LEU A 326 10.71 11.59 19.72
C LEU A 326 11.64 10.41 19.46
N SER A 327 12.57 10.21 20.40
CA SER A 327 13.52 9.10 20.42
C SER A 327 12.86 7.93 21.13
N ILE A 328 12.56 6.86 20.39
CA ILE A 328 12.31 5.54 20.97
C ILE A 328 13.64 4.81 20.91
N LYS A 329 14.37 4.81 22.03
CA LYS A 329 15.47 3.87 22.24
C LYS A 329 14.85 2.55 22.70
N ASP A 330 15.47 1.47 22.24
CA ASP A 330 15.34 0.10 22.76
C ASP A 330 14.24 -0.79 22.19
N ILE A 331 14.21 -0.97 20.86
CA ILE A 331 13.95 -2.28 20.22
C ILE A 331 14.74 -2.31 18.92
N ASP A 332 15.89 -3.02 18.88
CA ASP A 332 16.65 -3.46 17.69
C ASP A 332 16.43 -2.66 16.37
N ILE A 333 16.48 -1.34 16.48
CA ILE A 333 16.15 -0.40 15.38
C ILE A 333 17.21 -0.53 14.28
N GLU A 334 18.38 -1.07 14.60
CA GLU A 334 19.49 -1.21 13.68
C GLU A 334 19.33 -2.43 12.76
N ALA A 335 18.82 -3.56 13.26
CA ALA A 335 18.40 -4.69 12.45
C ALA A 335 17.21 -4.31 11.56
N LEU A 336 16.20 -3.65 12.12
CA LEU A 336 15.03 -3.18 11.37
C LEU A 336 15.42 -2.12 10.33
N ARG A 337 16.34 -1.19 10.64
CA ARG A 337 16.87 -0.22 9.66
C ARG A 337 17.66 -0.90 8.55
N LYS A 338 18.39 -1.97 8.84
CA LYS A 338 19.14 -2.73 7.84
C LYS A 338 18.20 -3.51 6.93
N GLU A 339 17.24 -4.24 7.50
CA GLU A 339 16.22 -4.97 6.76
C GLU A 339 15.35 -4.03 5.93
N ILE A 340 14.99 -2.85 6.44
CA ILE A 340 14.20 -1.90 5.66
C ILE A 340 15.06 -1.17 4.62
N LYS A 341 16.36 -0.93 4.87
CA LYS A 341 17.27 -0.46 3.80
C LYS A 341 17.39 -1.50 2.69
N GLU A 342 17.42 -2.78 3.04
CA GLU A 342 17.42 -3.89 2.07
C GLU A 342 16.08 -3.97 1.33
N ILE A 343 14.94 -3.85 2.02
CA ILE A 343 13.60 -3.77 1.38
C ILE A 343 13.50 -2.53 0.50
N THR A 344 14.00 -1.38 0.93
CA THR A 344 13.97 -0.14 0.14
C THR A 344 14.86 -0.26 -1.10
N ALA A 345 16.04 -0.88 -0.96
CA ALA A 345 16.91 -1.18 -2.10
C ALA A 345 16.25 -2.19 -3.05
N LEU A 346 15.54 -3.19 -2.53
CA LEU A 346 14.76 -4.14 -3.33
C LEU A 346 13.55 -3.47 -3.98
N VAL A 347 12.89 -2.51 -3.33
CA VAL A 347 11.82 -1.69 -3.93
C VAL A 347 12.40 -0.89 -5.09
N GLN A 348 13.53 -0.23 -4.90
CA GLN A 348 14.23 0.52 -5.95
C GLN A 348 14.64 -0.39 -7.11
N GLN A 349 15.14 -1.59 -6.81
CA GLN A 349 15.52 -2.60 -7.81
C GLN A 349 14.30 -3.15 -8.56
N LEU A 350 13.18 -3.35 -7.86
CA LEU A 350 11.92 -3.77 -8.48
C LEU A 350 11.34 -2.65 -9.34
N THR A 351 11.33 -1.40 -8.85
CA THR A 351 10.96 -0.21 -9.63
C THR A 351 11.82 -0.10 -10.88
N PHE A 352 13.13 -0.31 -10.77
CA PHE A 352 14.04 -0.35 -11.93
C PHE A 352 13.71 -1.51 -12.89
N THR A 353 13.36 -2.68 -12.37
CA THR A 353 12.98 -3.84 -13.21
C THR A 353 11.65 -3.59 -13.94
N ILE A 354 10.67 -3.00 -13.25
CA ILE A 354 9.37 -2.60 -13.81
C ILE A 354 9.57 -1.53 -14.90
N GLN A 355 10.50 -0.59 -14.70
CA GLN A 355 10.91 0.42 -15.70
C GLN A 355 11.53 -0.20 -16.95
N GLN A 356 12.40 -1.21 -16.79
CA GLN A 356 13.01 -1.92 -17.91
C GLN A 356 11.99 -2.73 -18.71
N GLN A 357 11.01 -3.34 -18.03
CA GLN A 357 9.92 -4.09 -18.66
C GLN A 357 8.87 -3.19 -19.33
N ASN A 358 8.78 -1.92 -18.94
CA ASN A 358 7.84 -0.94 -19.48
C ASN A 358 8.56 0.34 -19.95
N PRO A 359 9.23 0.34 -21.12
CA PRO A 359 10.10 1.44 -21.58
C PRO A 359 9.39 2.78 -21.87
N ASN A 360 8.06 2.83 -21.86
CA ASN A 360 7.29 4.07 -21.90
C ASN A 360 7.26 4.82 -20.55
N TYR A 361 7.80 4.21 -19.50
CA TYR A 361 8.05 4.81 -18.20
C TYR A 361 9.18 5.85 -18.31
N LYS A 362 8.84 7.06 -18.75
CA LYS A 362 9.80 8.18 -18.81
C LYS A 362 10.11 8.64 -17.39
N LYS A 363 11.30 8.28 -16.90
CA LYS A 363 12.04 8.88 -15.79
C LYS A 363 11.18 9.61 -14.74
N ILE A 364 10.96 8.96 -13.60
CA ILE A 364 10.82 9.70 -12.34
C ILE A 364 12.01 10.67 -12.26
N PRO A 365 11.82 11.96 -11.92
CA PRO A 365 12.94 12.79 -11.55
C PRO A 365 13.66 12.10 -10.39
N SER A 366 14.82 11.51 -10.69
CA SER A 366 15.75 11.01 -9.70
C SER A 366 16.00 12.16 -8.74
N PHE A 367 15.51 12.05 -7.51
CA PHE A 367 16.09 12.84 -6.45
C PHE A 367 17.51 12.30 -6.27
N ASP A 368 18.47 13.04 -6.80
CA ASP A 368 19.89 12.81 -6.58
C ASP A 368 20.15 12.85 -5.08
N VAL A 369 20.18 11.67 -4.45
CA VAL A 369 20.91 11.52 -3.19
C VAL A 369 22.36 11.37 -3.60
N LYS A 370 23.08 12.49 -3.65
CA LYS A 370 24.54 12.47 -3.62
C LYS A 370 24.96 11.72 -2.37
N LEU A 371 25.40 10.48 -2.54
CA LEU A 371 26.29 9.83 -1.59
C LEU A 371 27.66 10.47 -1.78
N GLU A 372 27.93 11.53 -1.04
CA GLU A 372 29.31 11.92 -0.81
C GLU A 372 29.96 10.82 0.03
N VAL A 373 30.91 10.13 -0.60
CA VAL A 373 31.82 9.19 0.02
C VAL A 373 32.98 10.00 0.59
N PHE A 374 33.35 9.65 1.83
CA PHE A 374 34.30 10.25 2.78
C PHE A 374 33.74 11.32 3.72
#